data_AF-A0A943ARR7-F1
#
_entry.id   AF-A0A943ARR7-F1
#
_cell.length_a   1.000
_cell.length_b   1.000
_cell.length_c   1.000
_cell.angle_alpha   90.00
_cell.angle_beta   90.00
_cell.angle_gamma   90.00
#
_symmetry.space_group_name_H-M   'P 1'
#
loop_
_entity.id
_entity.type
_entity.pdbx_description
1 polymer ?
#
loop_
_entity_poly.entity_id
_entity_poly.type
_entity_poly.pdbx_seq_one_letter_code
_entity_poly.pdbx_strand_id
1 'polypeptide(L)'
;MSDVNDFKQEIECIYKDEKYSVRDNGAVFRHPRDGRRPRQYDNFWTFGKANDKHGYMEIASVRVHIIVATAFHGPKPTKEHVVDHIDTNRRNNRPDNLRWVTRLENALDNPITRKRIIMRCGSIEAFL
;
A
#
# COMPACT_ATOMS: atom_id res chain seq x y z
N MET A 1 4.80 17.79 6.22
CA MET A 1 5.39 16.46 5.97
C MET A 1 5.12 15.66 7.24
N SER A 2 4.46 14.51 7.17
CA SER A 2 4.14 13.72 8.37
C SER A 2 5.45 13.24 9.01
N ASP A 3 5.57 13.34 10.34
CA ASP A 3 6.74 12.83 11.06
C ASP A 3 6.74 11.31 10.99
N VAL A 4 7.88 10.74 10.62
CA VAL A 4 8.06 9.28 10.54
C VAL A 4 7.98 8.61 11.91
N ASN A 5 8.20 9.39 12.98
CA ASN A 5 8.16 8.94 14.37
C ASN A 5 6.81 9.23 15.07
N ASP A 6 5.85 9.85 14.39
CA ASP A 6 4.47 9.96 14.89
C ASP A 6 3.68 8.69 14.52
N PHE A 7 3.75 7.68 15.39
CA PHE A 7 3.06 6.38 15.25
C PHE A 7 2.67 5.83 16.62
N LYS A 8 1.71 4.90 16.66
CA LYS A 8 1.31 4.21 17.91
C LYS A 8 1.57 2.71 17.85
N GLN A 9 1.50 2.13 16.66
CA GLN A 9 1.72 0.70 16.45
C GLN A 9 2.84 0.47 15.44
N GLU A 10 3.64 -0.55 15.73
CA GLU A 10 4.67 -1.08 14.86
C GLU A 10 4.55 -2.61 14.85
N ILE A 11 4.57 -3.20 13.67
CA ILE A 11 4.43 -4.65 13.47
C ILE A 11 5.41 -5.14 12.42
N GLU A 12 5.81 -6.41 12.50
CA GLU A 12 6.66 -7.04 11.50
C GLU A 12 5.84 -7.85 10.48
N CYS A 13 6.28 -7.87 9.23
CA CYS A 13 5.73 -8.77 8.21
C CYS A 13 6.81 -9.27 7.25
N ILE A 14 6.55 -10.41 6.62
CA ILE A 14 7.32 -10.89 5.47
C ILE A 14 6.52 -10.62 4.20
N TYR A 15 7.17 -9.98 3.22
CA TYR A 15 6.58 -9.78 1.90
C TYR A 15 7.64 -9.99 0.81
N LYS A 16 7.37 -10.92 -0.11
CA LYS A 16 8.32 -11.32 -1.19
C LYS A 16 9.72 -11.66 -0.65
N ASP A 17 9.76 -12.53 0.36
CA ASP A 17 11.00 -13.01 1.00
C ASP A 17 11.87 -11.91 1.63
N GLU A 18 11.30 -10.73 1.86
CA GLU A 18 11.94 -9.62 2.57
C GLU A 18 11.21 -9.37 3.88
N LYS A 19 11.96 -9.11 4.95
CA LYS A 19 11.43 -8.75 6.27
C LYS A 19 11.27 -7.25 6.39
N TYR A 20 10.10 -6.81 6.87
CA TYR A 20 9.80 -5.40 7.12
C TYR A 20 9.29 -5.20 8.54
N SER A 21 9.64 -4.06 9.15
CA SER A 21 8.85 -3.44 10.22
C SER A 21 7.98 -2.34 9.61
N VAL A 22 6.75 -2.21 10.07
CA VAL A 22 5.73 -1.33 9.49
C VAL A 22 4.98 -0.60 10.59
N ARG A 23 4.79 0.70 10.42
CA ARG A 23 4.09 1.57 11.37
C ARG A 23 2.69 1.92 10.91
N ASP A 24 1.80 2.22 11.84
CA ASP A 24 0.41 2.65 11.58
C ASP A 24 0.29 4.04 10.93
N ASN A 25 1.38 4.78 10.83
CA ASN A 25 1.46 5.98 10.00
C ASN A 25 1.79 5.70 8.52
N GLY A 26 2.01 4.44 8.15
CA GLY A 26 2.36 4.00 6.81
C GLY A 26 3.86 4.00 6.49
N ALA A 27 4.71 4.25 7.48
CA ALA A 27 6.17 4.12 7.32
C ALA A 27 6.58 2.65 7.32
N VAL A 28 7.60 2.34 6.52
CA VAL A 28 8.18 1.00 6.40
C VAL A 28 9.68 1.06 6.65
N PHE A 29 10.21 -0.01 7.25
CA PHE A 29 11.62 -0.27 7.47
C PHE A 29 11.94 -1.63 6.89
N ARG A 30 12.82 -1.71 5.90
CA ARG A 30 13.26 -3.00 5.35
C ARG A 30 14.49 -3.47 6.10
N HIS A 31 14.43 -4.70 6.61
CA HIS A 31 15.57 -5.32 7.27
C HIS A 31 16.57 -5.87 6.23
N PRO A 32 17.88 -5.85 6.53
CA PRO A 32 18.87 -6.53 5.71
C PRO A 32 18.63 -8.03 5.74
N ARG A 33 19.03 -8.72 4.67
CA ARG A 33 18.98 -10.18 4.60
C ARG A 33 20.05 -10.79 5.50
N ASP A 34 19.74 -11.89 6.17
CA ASP A 34 20.66 -12.55 7.10
C ASP A 34 22.02 -12.88 6.46
N GLY A 35 23.09 -12.51 7.15
CA GLY A 35 24.47 -12.71 6.68
C GLY A 35 24.87 -11.92 5.44
N ARG A 36 24.03 -10.98 4.96
CA ARG A 36 24.32 -10.12 3.81
C ARG A 36 24.59 -8.68 4.25
N ARG A 37 25.41 -7.97 3.48
CA ARG A 37 25.60 -6.54 3.67
C ARG A 37 24.28 -5.79 3.43
N PRO A 38 23.94 -4.78 4.26
CA PRO A 38 22.78 -3.93 4.03
C PRO A 38 22.81 -3.28 2.65
N ARG A 39 21.64 -3.21 2.00
CA ARG A 39 21.45 -2.53 0.71
C ARG A 39 21.01 -1.09 0.94
N GLN A 40 20.96 -0.32 -0.14
CA GLN A 40 20.58 1.10 -0.12
C GLN A 40 19.29 1.41 0.63
N TYR A 41 18.27 0.55 0.56
CA TYR A 41 16.95 0.76 1.17
C TYR A 41 16.74 -0.03 2.46
N ASP A 42 17.82 -0.56 3.06
CA ASP A 42 17.75 -1.29 4.32
C ASP A 42 18.10 -0.35 5.48
N ASN A 43 17.65 -0.66 6.70
CA ASN A 43 18.05 0.01 7.95
C ASN A 43 17.61 1.47 8.16
N PHE A 44 16.52 1.92 7.55
CA PHE A 44 15.89 3.20 7.90
C PHE A 44 14.39 3.21 7.68
N TRP A 45 13.71 4.09 8.39
CA TRP A 45 12.29 4.33 8.26
C TRP A 45 11.99 5.29 7.10
N THR A 46 11.00 4.95 6.28
CA THR A 46 10.59 5.79 5.16
C THR A 46 9.14 5.58 4.77
N PHE A 47 8.50 6.59 4.20
CA PHE A 47 7.22 6.45 3.50
C PHE A 47 7.40 6.01 2.03
N GLY A 48 8.64 5.75 1.61
CA GLY A 48 9.03 5.51 0.22
C GLY A 48 9.12 6.78 -0.60
N LYS A 49 9.35 6.61 -1.90
CA LYS A 49 9.33 7.69 -2.90
C LYS A 49 8.16 7.50 -3.85
N ALA A 50 7.48 8.58 -4.20
CA ALA A 50 6.43 8.54 -5.22
C ALA A 50 7.05 8.16 -6.57
N ASN A 51 6.46 7.18 -7.25
CA ASN A 51 6.82 6.83 -8.62
C ASN A 51 6.12 7.77 -9.60
N ASP A 52 6.87 8.38 -10.53
CA ASP A 52 6.33 9.42 -11.43
C ASP A 52 5.28 8.89 -12.41
N LYS A 53 5.31 7.60 -12.76
CA LYS A 53 4.38 7.00 -13.73
C LYS A 53 3.00 6.74 -13.15
N HIS A 54 2.92 6.36 -11.87
CA HIS A 54 1.66 5.93 -11.26
C HIS A 54 1.39 6.52 -9.88
N GLY A 55 2.25 7.36 -9.33
CA GLY A 55 2.02 8.11 -8.09
C GLY A 55 2.08 7.30 -6.79
N TYR A 56 2.02 5.96 -6.84
CA TYR A 56 2.24 5.11 -5.66
C TYR A 56 3.63 5.32 -5.06
N MET A 57 3.69 5.24 -3.74
CA MET A 57 4.94 5.24 -2.98
C MET A 57 5.63 3.87 -3.08
N GLU A 58 6.94 3.89 -3.32
CA GLU A 58 7.75 2.68 -3.48
C GLU A 58 9.06 2.74 -2.70
N ILE A 59 9.52 1.57 -2.25
CA ILE A 59 10.89 1.32 -1.78
C ILE A 59 11.48 0.16 -2.57
N ALA A 60 12.64 0.36 -3.19
CA ALA A 60 13.26 -0.65 -4.07
C ALA A 60 12.28 -1.29 -5.07
N SER A 61 11.45 -0.48 -5.73
CA SER A 61 10.41 -0.92 -6.68
C SER A 61 9.29 -1.78 -6.08
N VAL A 62 9.16 -1.80 -4.75
CA VAL A 62 8.08 -2.45 -4.02
C VAL A 62 7.11 -1.39 -3.51
N ARG A 63 5.82 -1.56 -3.79
CA ARG A 63 4.76 -0.62 -3.40
C ARG A 63 4.52 -0.66 -1.89
N VAL A 64 4.63 0.50 -1.25
CA VAL A 64 4.53 0.66 0.20
C VAL A 64 3.16 0.25 0.72
N HIS A 65 2.07 0.66 0.07
CA HIS A 65 0.72 0.28 0.50
C HIS A 65 0.49 -1.25 0.54
N ILE A 66 1.18 -2.04 -0.28
CA ILE A 66 1.05 -3.50 -0.25
C ILE A 66 1.75 -4.06 0.98
N ILE A 67 2.93 -3.54 1.31
CA ILE A 67 3.65 -3.92 2.53
C ILE A 67 2.79 -3.58 3.75
N VAL A 68 2.23 -2.36 3.80
CA VAL A 68 1.38 -1.92 4.91
C VAL A 68 0.11 -2.77 5.03
N ALA A 69 -0.60 -3.01 3.93
CA ALA A 69 -1.79 -3.88 3.95
C ALA A 69 -1.45 -5.32 4.36
N THR A 70 -0.31 -5.86 3.90
CA THR A 70 0.14 -7.21 4.28
C THR A 70 0.38 -7.31 5.79
N ALA A 71 0.98 -6.26 6.37
CA ALA A 71 1.28 -6.23 7.79
C ALA A 71 0.00 -6.11 8.65
N PHE A 72 -0.85 -5.11 8.38
CA PHE A 72 -1.98 -4.78 9.26
C PHE A 72 -3.25 -5.57 8.95
N HIS A 73 -3.44 -6.00 7.70
CA HIS A 73 -4.66 -6.70 7.24
C HIS A 73 -4.40 -8.15 6.85
N GLY A 74 -3.19 -8.65 7.11
CA GLY A 74 -2.76 -9.98 6.71
C GLY A 74 -2.44 -10.11 5.22
N PRO A 75 -1.97 -11.29 4.80
CA PRO A 75 -1.58 -11.52 3.42
C PRO A 75 -2.75 -11.35 2.48
N LYS A 76 -2.43 -11.01 1.23
CA LYS A 76 -3.40 -10.92 0.13
C LYS A 76 -4.29 -12.17 0.10
N PRO A 77 -5.63 -12.05 0.29
CA PRO A 77 -6.52 -13.20 0.46
C PRO A 77 -6.56 -14.14 -0.75
N THR A 78 -6.68 -13.58 -1.95
CA THR A 78 -6.66 -14.35 -3.22
C THR A 78 -5.86 -13.60 -4.29
N LYS A 79 -5.52 -14.25 -5.41
CA LYS A 79 -4.74 -13.63 -6.50
C LYS A 79 -5.45 -12.43 -7.16
N GLU A 80 -6.77 -12.38 -7.06
CA GLU A 80 -7.66 -11.37 -7.65
C GLU A 80 -7.69 -10.09 -6.81
N HIS A 81 -7.40 -10.19 -5.51
CA HIS A 81 -7.43 -9.06 -4.59
C HIS A 81 -6.33 -8.04 -4.90
N VAL A 82 -6.66 -6.77 -4.74
CA VAL A 82 -5.77 -5.63 -4.83
C VAL A 82 -5.96 -4.78 -3.57
N VAL A 83 -4.98 -3.94 -3.27
CA VAL A 83 -5.16 -2.96 -2.20
C VAL A 83 -5.92 -1.78 -2.78
N ASP A 84 -7.02 -1.42 -2.15
CA ASP A 84 -7.75 -0.17 -2.39
C ASP A 84 -7.34 0.87 -1.34
N HIS A 85 -7.18 2.11 -1.82
CA HIS A 85 -7.06 3.30 -0.98
C HIS A 85 -8.46 3.88 -0.84
N ILE A 86 -9.04 3.85 0.35
CA ILE A 86 -10.44 4.26 0.58
C ILE A 86 -10.65 5.71 0.11
N ASP A 87 -9.70 6.60 0.43
CA ASP A 87 -9.69 8.00 -0.03
C ASP A 87 -9.23 8.21 -1.49
N THR A 88 -8.81 7.14 -2.17
CA THR A 88 -8.19 7.11 -3.51
C THR A 88 -6.87 7.90 -3.65
N ASN A 89 -6.26 8.29 -2.54
CA ASN A 89 -4.96 8.95 -2.49
C ASN A 89 -3.85 7.92 -2.33
N ARG A 90 -3.14 7.65 -3.42
CA ARG A 90 -2.03 6.68 -3.52
C ARG A 90 -0.85 6.95 -2.58
N ARG A 91 -0.82 8.11 -1.93
CA ARG A 91 0.22 8.53 -0.97
C ARG A 91 -0.22 8.38 0.49
N ASN A 92 -1.52 8.22 0.76
CA ASN A 92 -2.03 7.97 2.10
C ASN A 92 -2.00 6.46 2.39
N ASN A 93 -0.85 5.96 2.85
CA ASN A 93 -0.65 4.53 3.09
C ASN A 93 -0.95 4.10 4.53
N ARG A 94 -1.71 4.89 5.30
CA ARG A 94 -2.12 4.46 6.65
C ARG A 94 -3.01 3.23 6.55
N PRO A 95 -2.86 2.22 7.42
CA PRO A 95 -3.57 0.95 7.30
C PRO A 95 -5.09 1.13 7.37
N ASP A 96 -5.60 2.07 8.16
CA ASP A 96 -7.04 2.41 8.22
C ASP A 96 -7.61 2.95 6.89
N ASN A 97 -6.76 3.47 6.01
CA ASN A 97 -7.12 3.90 4.66
C ASN A 97 -6.94 2.79 3.60
N LEU A 98 -6.45 1.61 3.98
CA LEU A 98 -6.18 0.51 3.06
C LEU A 98 -7.14 -0.66 3.32
N ARG A 99 -7.54 -1.36 2.25
CA ARG A 99 -8.28 -2.62 2.34
C ARG A 99 -7.98 -3.55 1.17
N TRP A 100 -8.06 -4.85 1.41
CA TRP A 100 -8.07 -5.84 0.33
C TRP A 100 -9.46 -5.89 -0.31
N VAL A 101 -9.53 -5.72 -1.62
CA VAL A 101 -10.75 -5.86 -2.41
C VAL A 101 -10.43 -6.46 -3.77
N THR A 102 -11.37 -7.11 -4.41
CA THR A 102 -11.28 -7.42 -5.84
C THR A 102 -11.45 -6.13 -6.67
N ARG A 103 -11.07 -6.18 -7.95
CA ARG A 103 -11.28 -5.03 -8.85
C ARG A 103 -12.77 -4.69 -9.03
N LEU A 104 -13.61 -5.71 -9.03
CA LEU A 104 -15.06 -5.56 -9.13
C LEU A 104 -15.62 -4.87 -7.88
N GLU A 105 -15.28 -5.38 -6.70
CA GLU A 105 -15.65 -4.76 -5.41
C GLU A 105 -15.17 -3.30 -5.34
N ASN A 106 -13.93 -3.00 -5.76
CA ASN A 106 -13.48 -1.61 -5.77
C ASN A 106 -14.32 -0.71 -6.69
N ALA A 107 -14.65 -1.20 -7.89
CA ALA A 107 -15.45 -0.44 -8.85
C ALA A 107 -16.88 -0.18 -8.35
N LEU A 108 -17.45 -1.13 -7.61
CA LEU A 108 -18.81 -1.07 -7.09
C LEU A 108 -18.89 -0.29 -5.76
N ASP A 109 -17.98 -0.57 -4.83
CA ASP A 109 -18.11 -0.21 -3.41
C ASP A 109 -17.30 1.02 -3.00
N ASN A 110 -16.30 1.45 -3.77
CA ASN A 110 -15.60 2.71 -3.51
C ASN A 110 -16.33 3.88 -4.22
N PRO A 111 -17.02 4.78 -3.49
CA PRO A 111 -17.85 5.82 -4.11
C PRO A 111 -17.05 6.79 -4.99
N ILE A 112 -15.78 7.05 -4.62
CA ILE A 112 -14.90 7.95 -5.37
C ILE A 112 -14.45 7.26 -6.67
N THR A 113 -14.07 5.99 -6.59
CA THR A 113 -13.74 5.16 -7.77
C THR A 113 -14.95 5.05 -8.71
N ARG A 114 -16.13 4.70 -8.18
CA ARG A 114 -17.37 4.58 -8.93
C ARG A 114 -17.75 5.89 -9.64
N LYS A 115 -17.65 7.04 -8.94
CA LYS A 115 -17.90 8.35 -9.53
C LYS A 115 -16.96 8.65 -10.69
N ARG A 116 -15.67 8.28 -10.59
CA ARG A 116 -14.69 8.44 -11.67
C ARG A 116 -14.95 7.52 -12.85
N ILE A 117 -15.43 6.30 -12.61
CA ILE A 117 -15.84 5.36 -13.66
C ILE A 117 -17.03 5.93 -14.43
N ILE A 118 -18.10 6.33 -13.72
CA ILE A 118 -19.30 6.91 -14.34
C ILE A 118 -18.95 8.16 -15.15
N MET A 119 -18.08 9.03 -14.62
CA MET A 119 -17.62 10.22 -15.35
C MET A 119 -16.93 9.88 -16.69
N ARG A 120 -16.22 8.75 -16.77
CA ARG A 120 -15.44 8.35 -17.96
C ARG A 120 -16.19 7.45 -18.92
N CYS A 121 -17.02 6.55 -18.40
CA CYS A 121 -17.69 5.49 -19.15
C CYS A 121 -19.20 5.76 -19.34
N GLY A 122 -19.76 6.79 -18.71
CA GLY A 122 -21.19 7.12 -18.73
C GLY A 122 -22.02 6.34 -17.71
N SER A 123 -21.68 5.09 -17.43
CA SER A 123 -22.31 4.27 -16.38
C SER A 123 -21.34 3.26 -15.78
N ILE A 124 -21.74 2.56 -14.72
CA ILE A 124 -20.94 1.46 -14.16
C ILE A 124 -21.10 0.20 -15.00
N GLU A 125 -22.28 -0.02 -15.57
CA GLU A 125 -22.63 -1.15 -16.44
C GLU A 125 -21.83 -1.13 -17.74
N ALA A 126 -21.49 0.05 -18.27
CA ALA A 126 -20.65 0.19 -19.46
C ALA A 126 -19.16 -0.10 -19.19
N PHE A 127 -18.74 -0.15 -17.93
CA PHE A 127 -17.37 -0.47 -17.53
C PHE A 127 -17.15 -1.95 -17.23
N LEU A 128 -18.19 -2.64 -16.74
CA LEU A 128 -18.18 -4.07 -16.42
C LEU A 128 -18.23 -4.94 -17.68
#